data_AF-A0A369JEH3-F1
#
_entry.id   AF-A0A369JEH3-F1
#
_cell.length_a   1.000
_cell.length_b   1.000
_cell.length_c   1.000
_cell.angle_alpha   90.00
_cell.angle_beta   90.00
_cell.angle_gamma   90.00
#
_symmetry.space_group_name_H-M   'P 1'
#
loop_
_entity.id
_entity.type
_entity.pdbx_description
1 polymer ?
#
loop_
_entity_poly.entity_id
_entity_poly.type
_entity_poly.pdbx_seq_one_letter_code
_entity_poly.pdbx_strand_id
1 'polypeptide(L)'
;MISGADLPAPPVVSTKGCLEVLRLGPGCGSAAQELHEYAASPLSRISVTDLQIIILRGNDLAVRVAAAAIITDSASSLEHFDWDHRYNYDCFFPLFIPGPLKLGVTMKLRIMRLACIHYPSREPMHLLWVSATLREIRGNNNIEELVLVLTCHIRHAIAVEWSECKDWASSFDTLMTSAEFDNLRKVTFCFEHPNVKENDPLPMDSFVLAKELLENRLPQLKCRGLLSFRWDDGED
;
A
#
# COMPACT_ATOMS: atom_id res chain seq x y z
N MET A 1 1.77 -66.12 -5.14
CA MET A 1 2.23 -65.07 -4.21
C MET A 1 2.42 -63.81 -5.05
N ILE A 2 1.45 -62.91 -5.05
CA ILE A 2 1.55 -61.64 -5.77
C ILE A 2 1.90 -60.57 -4.73
N SER A 3 3.01 -59.91 -5.01
CA SER A 3 3.62 -58.82 -4.25
C SER A 3 2.60 -57.75 -3.86
N GLY A 4 2.55 -57.41 -2.56
CA GLY A 4 1.89 -56.20 -2.09
C GLY A 4 2.64 -54.99 -2.65
N ALA A 5 2.08 -54.37 -3.68
CA ALA A 5 2.50 -53.05 -4.11
C ALA A 5 1.95 -52.06 -3.07
N ASP A 6 2.86 -51.39 -2.37
CA ASP A 6 2.52 -50.25 -1.51
C ASP A 6 1.78 -49.21 -2.36
N LEU A 7 0.48 -49.10 -2.10
CA LEU A 7 -0.35 -48.04 -2.67
C LEU A 7 0.21 -46.70 -2.18
N PRO A 8 0.37 -45.70 -3.07
CA PRO A 8 0.77 -44.37 -2.65
C PRO A 8 -0.25 -43.86 -1.62
N ALA A 9 0.26 -43.34 -0.50
CA ALA A 9 -0.57 -42.76 0.54
C ALA A 9 -1.54 -41.74 -0.08
N PRO A 10 -2.82 -41.72 0.35
CA PRO A 10 -3.78 -40.75 -0.16
C PRO A 10 -3.23 -39.33 0.02
N PRO A 11 -3.48 -38.42 -0.94
CA PRO A 11 -3.04 -37.04 -0.81
C PRO A 11 -3.60 -36.48 0.50
N VAL A 12 -2.70 -36.04 1.38
CA VAL A 12 -3.08 -35.34 2.61
C VAL A 12 -3.70 -34.03 2.15
N VAL A 13 -5.03 -34.01 2.05
CA VAL A 13 -5.78 -32.79 1.83
C VAL A 13 -5.57 -31.94 3.07
N SER A 14 -4.71 -30.92 2.95
CA SER A 14 -4.51 -29.92 4.01
C SER A 14 -5.86 -29.29 4.32
N THR A 15 -6.38 -29.56 5.52
CA THR A 15 -7.64 -29.00 6.03
C THR A 15 -7.42 -27.67 6.76
N LYS A 16 -6.31 -26.97 6.45
CA LYS A 16 -6.03 -25.65 7.01
C LYS A 16 -7.15 -24.68 6.60
N GLY A 17 -7.68 -23.96 7.57
CA GLY A 17 -8.50 -22.78 7.32
C GLY A 17 -7.68 -21.71 6.61
N CYS A 18 -8.29 -21.06 5.62
CA CYS A 18 -7.67 -20.01 4.84
C CYS A 18 -7.94 -18.67 5.51
N LEU A 19 -6.88 -17.93 5.86
CA LEU A 19 -7.02 -16.55 6.29
C LEU A 19 -7.09 -15.67 5.05
N GLU A 20 -8.24 -15.05 4.77
CA GLU A 20 -8.44 -14.21 3.58
C GLU A 20 -8.08 -12.74 3.83
N VAL A 21 -8.28 -12.26 5.06
CA VAL A 21 -8.05 -10.85 5.44
C VAL A 21 -7.24 -10.79 6.73
N LEU A 22 -6.17 -10.00 6.72
CA LEU A 22 -5.33 -9.75 7.90
C LEU A 22 -5.19 -8.25 8.14
N ARG A 23 -5.52 -7.82 9.34
CA ARG A 23 -5.35 -6.44 9.80
C ARG A 23 -4.30 -6.39 10.89
N LEU A 24 -3.22 -5.66 10.67
CA LEU A 24 -2.12 -5.48 11.62
C LEU A 24 -2.11 -4.04 12.13
N GLY A 25 -2.35 -3.89 13.43
CA GLY A 25 -2.30 -2.59 14.11
C GLY A 25 -0.92 -2.27 14.69
N PRO A 26 -0.73 -1.07 15.25
CA PRO A 26 0.50 -0.75 15.96
C PRO A 26 0.72 -1.69 17.15
N GLY A 27 1.99 -2.04 17.42
CA GLY A 27 2.38 -2.87 18.55
C GLY A 27 2.09 -4.38 18.40
N CYS A 28 1.43 -4.83 17.32
CA CYS A 28 1.15 -6.25 17.12
C CYS A 28 2.29 -7.03 16.45
N GLY A 29 3.49 -6.46 16.34
CA GLY A 29 4.61 -7.04 15.58
C GLY A 29 4.98 -8.47 16.02
N SER A 30 5.15 -8.68 17.34
CA SER A 30 5.45 -10.02 17.88
C SER A 30 4.32 -11.02 17.64
N ALA A 31 3.07 -10.62 17.86
CA ALA A 31 1.92 -11.48 17.60
C ALA A 31 1.76 -11.83 16.10
N ALA A 32 2.04 -10.88 15.22
CA ALA A 32 2.03 -11.10 13.77
C ALA A 32 3.14 -12.06 13.34
N GLN A 33 4.32 -11.97 13.96
CA GLN A 33 5.41 -12.91 13.74
C GLN A 33 5.05 -14.32 14.24
N GLU A 34 4.51 -14.45 15.46
CA GLU A 34 4.05 -15.74 16.00
C GLU A 34 2.95 -16.36 15.13
N LEU A 35 2.03 -15.54 14.61
CA LEU A 35 0.99 -15.97 13.67
C LEU A 35 1.61 -16.55 12.38
N HIS A 36 2.60 -15.86 11.82
CA HIS A 36 3.30 -16.29 10.62
C HIS A 36 4.04 -17.62 10.84
N GLU A 37 4.80 -17.73 11.94
CA GLU A 37 5.52 -18.94 12.32
C GLU A 37 4.56 -20.12 12.58
N TYR A 38 3.44 -19.86 13.27
CA TYR A 38 2.40 -20.87 13.48
C TYR A 38 1.78 -21.30 12.15
N ALA A 39 1.39 -20.37 11.26
CA ALA A 39 0.77 -20.68 9.98
C ALA A 39 1.67 -21.52 9.06
N ALA A 40 2.98 -21.28 9.09
CA ALA A 40 3.98 -22.04 8.35
C ALA A 40 4.14 -23.49 8.86
N SER A 41 3.75 -23.78 10.11
CA SER A 41 3.87 -25.12 10.69
C SER A 41 2.97 -26.14 9.96
N PRO A 42 3.46 -27.38 9.71
CA PRO A 42 2.62 -28.47 9.20
C PRO A 42 1.43 -28.81 10.09
N LEU A 43 1.54 -28.55 11.40
CA LEU A 43 0.50 -28.81 12.40
C LEU A 43 -0.50 -27.65 12.55
N SER A 44 -0.27 -26.55 11.84
CA SER A 44 -1.18 -25.41 11.85
C SER A 44 -2.54 -25.80 11.35
N ARG A 45 -3.57 -25.19 11.93
CA ARG A 45 -4.94 -25.22 11.40
C ARG A 45 -5.25 -24.03 10.50
N ILE A 46 -4.31 -23.11 10.32
CA ILE A 46 -4.47 -21.91 9.50
C ILE A 46 -3.33 -21.77 8.49
N SER A 47 -3.62 -21.18 7.34
CA SER A 47 -2.63 -20.78 6.34
C SER A 47 -2.78 -19.31 5.99
N VAL A 48 -1.66 -18.65 5.71
CA VAL A 48 -1.60 -17.30 5.13
C VAL A 48 -1.40 -17.32 3.61
N THR A 49 -1.22 -18.51 3.01
CA THR A 49 -0.99 -18.67 1.56
C THR A 49 -2.15 -18.17 0.71
N ASP A 50 -3.36 -18.14 1.25
CA ASP A 50 -4.59 -17.72 0.57
C ASP A 50 -5.05 -16.32 0.99
N LEU A 51 -4.16 -15.54 1.62
CA LEU A 51 -4.44 -14.19 2.06
C LEU A 51 -4.63 -13.26 0.87
N GLN A 52 -5.85 -12.71 0.75
CA GLN A 52 -6.24 -11.81 -0.33
C GLN A 52 -6.04 -10.33 0.05
N ILE A 53 -6.21 -9.99 1.33
CA ILE A 53 -6.17 -8.60 1.80
C ILE A 53 -5.26 -8.49 3.02
N ILE A 54 -4.31 -7.56 2.95
CA ILE A 54 -3.53 -7.14 4.12
C ILE A 54 -3.70 -5.64 4.36
N ILE A 55 -4.04 -5.28 5.59
CA ILE A 55 -4.20 -3.89 6.03
C ILE A 55 -3.21 -3.64 7.15
N LEU A 56 -2.31 -2.69 6.96
CA LEU A 56 -1.31 -2.28 7.94
C LEU A 56 -1.67 -0.90 8.49
N ARG A 57 -1.70 -0.75 9.80
CA ARG A 57 -1.90 0.53 10.47
C ARG A 57 -0.66 0.88 11.30
N GLY A 58 -0.15 2.07 11.08
CA GLY A 58 1.02 2.64 11.74
C GLY A 58 2.34 2.35 11.05
N ASN A 59 3.41 2.70 11.75
CA ASN A 59 4.77 2.71 11.21
C ASN A 59 5.77 1.87 12.03
N ASP A 60 5.23 1.02 12.92
CA ASP A 60 6.01 0.11 13.75
C ASP A 60 6.93 -0.79 12.91
N LEU A 61 8.20 -0.89 13.29
CA LEU A 61 9.19 -1.66 12.53
C LEU A 61 8.90 -3.16 12.58
N ALA A 62 8.53 -3.70 13.74
CA ALA A 62 8.25 -5.12 13.90
C ALA A 62 7.02 -5.54 13.10
N VAL A 63 5.97 -4.71 13.07
CA VAL A 63 4.79 -4.93 12.22
C VAL A 63 5.17 -4.98 10.75
N ARG A 64 6.01 -4.05 10.27
CA ARG A 64 6.45 -4.03 8.88
C ARG A 64 7.27 -5.25 8.49
N VAL A 65 8.16 -5.70 9.37
CA VAL A 65 8.98 -6.91 9.15
C VAL A 65 8.08 -8.15 9.06
N ALA A 66 7.15 -8.32 10.02
CA ALA A 66 6.21 -9.44 9.98
C ALA A 66 5.31 -9.40 8.74
N ALA A 67 4.80 -8.22 8.39
CA ALA A 67 3.97 -8.03 7.20
C ALA A 67 4.72 -8.41 5.91
N ALA A 68 6.00 -8.03 5.77
CA ALA A 68 6.80 -8.38 4.60
C ALA A 68 6.95 -9.91 4.44
N ALA A 69 7.14 -10.64 5.54
CA ALA A 69 7.20 -12.10 5.52
C ALA A 69 5.86 -12.72 5.09
N ILE A 70 4.75 -12.24 5.66
CA ILE A 70 3.40 -12.70 5.33
C ILE A 70 3.06 -12.42 3.86
N ILE A 71 3.36 -11.22 3.37
CA ILE A 71 3.15 -10.83 1.96
C ILE A 71 3.93 -11.74 1.00
N THR A 72 5.15 -12.13 1.39
CA THR A 72 5.97 -13.04 0.58
C THR A 72 5.29 -14.41 0.45
N ASP A 73 4.75 -14.95 1.54
CA ASP A 73 4.08 -16.25 1.53
C ASP A 73 2.69 -16.21 0.86
N SER A 74 2.04 -15.05 0.86
CA SER A 74 0.74 -14.83 0.21
C SER A 74 0.85 -14.22 -1.19
N ALA A 75 2.04 -14.13 -1.77
CA ALA A 75 2.26 -13.35 -2.99
C ALA A 75 1.44 -13.82 -4.21
N SER A 76 1.05 -15.10 -4.25
CA SER A 76 0.24 -15.70 -5.32
C SER A 76 -1.28 -15.48 -5.16
N SER A 77 -1.74 -15.02 -4.01
CA SER A 77 -3.15 -14.83 -3.67
C SER A 77 -3.49 -13.39 -3.27
N LEU A 78 -2.51 -12.59 -2.86
CA LEU A 78 -2.72 -11.22 -2.39
C LEU A 78 -3.25 -10.31 -3.51
N GLU A 79 -4.44 -9.75 -3.29
CA GLU A 79 -5.14 -8.86 -4.22
C GLU A 79 -5.13 -7.40 -3.77
N HIS A 80 -5.13 -7.16 -2.45
CA HIS A 80 -5.22 -5.83 -1.86
C HIS A 80 -4.16 -5.64 -0.77
N PHE A 81 -3.34 -4.60 -0.94
CA PHE A 81 -2.46 -4.08 0.08
C PHE A 81 -2.86 -2.65 0.46
N ASP A 82 -3.19 -2.43 1.74
CA ASP A 82 -3.47 -1.11 2.30
C ASP A 82 -2.53 -0.81 3.45
N TRP A 83 -1.85 0.32 3.41
CA TRP A 83 -1.01 0.79 4.49
C TRP A 83 -1.36 2.21 4.89
N ASP A 84 -1.95 2.36 6.08
CA ASP A 84 -2.08 3.65 6.73
C ASP A 84 -0.91 3.90 7.68
N HIS A 85 0.12 4.59 7.18
CA HIS A 85 1.32 4.93 7.95
C HIS A 85 1.03 5.95 9.07
N ARG A 86 -0.08 6.69 8.99
CA ARG A 86 -0.36 7.84 9.87
C ARG A 86 -0.71 7.41 11.29
N TYR A 87 -1.25 6.20 11.43
CA TYR A 87 -1.80 5.69 12.68
C TYR A 87 -0.71 5.30 13.68
N ASN A 88 -0.19 6.25 14.46
CA ASN A 88 0.75 5.99 15.55
C ASN A 88 0.19 6.55 16.87
N TYR A 89 0.14 5.73 17.92
CA TYR A 89 -0.37 6.10 19.24
C TYR A 89 0.42 7.24 19.91
N ASP A 90 1.70 7.43 19.56
CA ASP A 90 2.61 8.32 20.29
C ASP A 90 3.00 9.59 19.52
N CYS A 91 2.63 9.71 18.24
CA CYS A 91 3.07 10.79 17.37
C CYS A 91 1.90 11.34 16.56
N PHE A 92 1.53 12.61 16.81
CA PHE A 92 0.52 13.31 16.01
C PHE A 92 0.92 13.47 14.54
N PHE A 93 2.23 13.47 14.25
CA PHE A 93 2.72 13.47 12.88
C PHE A 93 4.02 12.67 12.73
N PRO A 94 3.95 11.33 12.51
CA PRO A 94 5.15 10.54 12.27
C PRO A 94 5.83 10.91 10.95
N LEU A 95 7.15 11.08 10.99
CA LEU A 95 7.97 11.13 9.78
C LEU A 95 7.89 9.78 9.05
N PHE A 96 7.81 9.82 7.72
CA PHE A 96 7.88 8.61 6.92
C PHE A 96 9.30 8.06 6.94
N ILE A 97 9.48 6.88 7.53
CA ILE A 97 10.76 6.18 7.56
C ILE A 97 10.69 5.06 6.53
N PRO A 98 11.39 5.19 5.37
CA PRO A 98 11.50 4.08 4.44
C PRO A 98 12.12 2.91 5.18
N GLY A 99 11.43 1.77 5.22
CA GLY A 99 11.83 0.60 5.98
C GLY A 99 11.44 -0.69 5.27
N PRO A 100 11.66 -1.85 5.90
CA PRO A 100 11.71 -3.15 5.25
C PRO A 100 10.32 -3.73 4.96
N LEU A 101 9.46 -2.95 4.28
CA LEU A 101 8.22 -3.45 3.73
C LEU A 101 8.40 -3.60 2.23
N LYS A 102 8.62 -4.84 1.80
CA LYS A 102 8.73 -5.21 0.39
C LYS A 102 7.49 -5.98 0.00
N LEU A 103 6.88 -5.60 -1.11
CA LEU A 103 5.75 -6.37 -1.67
C LEU A 103 6.24 -7.66 -2.34
N GLY A 104 7.50 -7.71 -2.78
CA GLY A 104 8.02 -8.90 -3.46
C GLY A 104 7.31 -9.15 -4.80
N VAL A 105 7.31 -10.39 -5.28
CA VAL A 105 6.69 -10.76 -6.57
C VAL A 105 5.21 -11.07 -6.36
N THR A 106 4.38 -10.04 -6.20
CA THR A 106 2.92 -10.22 -6.04
C THR A 106 2.25 -10.48 -7.39
N MET A 107 1.81 -11.70 -7.63
CA MET A 107 1.23 -12.10 -8.92
C MET A 107 -0.23 -11.70 -9.08
N LYS A 108 -0.94 -11.31 -8.01
CA LYS A 108 -2.37 -10.97 -8.07
C LYS A 108 -2.71 -9.60 -7.47
N LEU A 109 -1.71 -8.81 -7.06
CA LEU A 109 -1.97 -7.53 -6.43
C LEU A 109 -2.64 -6.57 -7.43
N ARG A 110 -3.89 -6.20 -7.13
CA ARG A 110 -4.75 -5.34 -7.96
C ARG A 110 -4.91 -3.95 -7.37
N ILE A 111 -4.97 -3.85 -6.03
CA ILE A 111 -5.19 -2.59 -5.33
C ILE A 111 -4.05 -2.33 -4.37
N MET A 112 -3.40 -1.17 -4.51
CA MET A 112 -2.40 -0.67 -3.59
C MET A 112 -2.87 0.66 -3.02
N ARG A 113 -3.05 0.74 -1.70
CA ARG A 113 -3.35 1.98 -0.98
C ARG A 113 -2.22 2.33 -0.02
N LEU A 114 -1.80 3.59 -0.04
CA LEU A 114 -0.90 4.16 0.96
C LEU A 114 -1.50 5.46 1.50
N ALA A 115 -1.70 5.52 2.81
CA ALA A 115 -2.03 6.75 3.50
C ALA A 115 -0.84 7.24 4.34
N CYS A 116 -0.46 8.50 4.15
CA CYS A 116 0.71 9.08 4.80
C CYS A 116 0.54 10.58 5.03
N ILE A 117 1.23 11.10 6.04
CA ILE A 117 1.39 12.54 6.21
C ILE A 117 2.35 13.06 5.15
N HIS A 118 1.92 14.11 4.46
CA HIS A 118 2.72 14.81 3.47
C HIS A 118 3.17 16.16 4.04
N TYR A 119 4.48 16.29 4.27
CA TYR A 119 5.10 17.55 4.68
C TYR A 119 5.53 18.33 3.44
N PRO A 120 4.90 19.46 3.14
CA PRO A 120 5.08 20.11 1.85
C PRO A 120 6.45 20.78 1.68
N SER A 121 7.15 21.05 2.78
CA SER A 121 8.49 21.63 2.80
C SER A 121 9.60 20.57 2.92
N ARG A 122 9.32 19.30 2.63
CA ARG A 122 10.29 18.20 2.74
C ARG A 122 10.22 17.29 1.52
N GLU A 123 11.31 16.57 1.27
CA GLU A 123 11.33 15.53 0.23
C GLU A 123 10.22 14.48 0.49
N PRO A 124 9.42 14.11 -0.51
CA PRO A 124 8.24 13.26 -0.31
C PRO A 124 8.67 11.79 -0.27
N MET A 125 9.32 11.39 0.82
CA MET A 125 9.89 10.05 0.99
C MET A 125 8.87 8.92 0.79
N HIS A 126 7.60 9.15 1.10
CA HIS A 126 6.50 8.21 0.85
C HIS A 126 6.26 7.99 -0.65
N LEU A 127 6.26 9.05 -1.47
CA LEU A 127 6.10 8.94 -2.94
C LEU A 127 7.32 8.30 -3.58
N LEU A 128 8.52 8.61 -3.07
CA LEU A 128 9.75 7.95 -3.49
C LEU A 128 9.73 6.45 -3.16
N TRP A 129 9.26 6.09 -1.96
CA TRP A 129 9.08 4.69 -1.57
C TRP A 129 8.09 3.98 -2.48
N VAL A 130 6.89 4.55 -2.71
CA VAL A 130 5.90 3.98 -3.65
C VAL A 130 6.53 3.77 -5.03
N SER A 131 7.22 4.77 -5.56
CA SER A 131 7.88 4.67 -6.87
C SER A 131 8.94 3.57 -6.92
N ALA A 132 9.69 3.38 -5.82
CA ALA A 132 10.69 2.32 -5.71
C ALA A 132 10.02 0.94 -5.66
N THR A 133 9.01 0.77 -4.80
CA THR A 133 8.23 -0.47 -4.67
C THR A 133 7.58 -0.88 -5.97
N LEU A 134 6.93 0.06 -6.68
CA LEU A 134 6.30 -0.21 -7.98
C LEU A 134 7.34 -0.62 -9.03
N ARG A 135 8.53 0.00 -9.03
CA ARG A 135 9.61 -0.39 -9.93
C ARG A 135 10.14 -1.79 -9.65
N GLU A 136 10.16 -2.24 -8.40
CA GLU A 136 10.56 -3.60 -8.03
C GLU A 136 9.57 -4.65 -8.58
N ILE A 137 8.28 -4.32 -8.60
CA ILE A 137 7.22 -5.24 -9.03
C ILE A 137 6.77 -5.08 -10.48
N ARG A 138 7.30 -4.12 -11.24
CA ARG A 138 6.85 -3.78 -12.60
C ARG A 138 6.72 -4.99 -13.54
N GLY A 139 7.63 -5.97 -13.45
CA GLY A 139 7.58 -7.17 -14.31
C GLY A 139 6.57 -8.24 -13.88
N ASN A 140 5.98 -8.10 -12.68
CA ASN A 140 5.12 -9.08 -12.05
C ASN A 140 4.06 -8.36 -11.19
N ASN A 141 3.20 -7.57 -11.82
CA ASN A 141 2.11 -6.89 -11.14
C ASN A 141 0.82 -6.98 -11.96
N ASN A 142 -0.32 -6.88 -11.28
CA ASN A 142 -1.64 -6.78 -11.90
C ASN A 142 -2.39 -5.56 -11.34
N ILE A 143 -1.65 -4.49 -11.03
CA ILE A 143 -2.21 -3.33 -10.34
C ILE A 143 -3.20 -2.64 -11.27
N GLU A 144 -4.45 -2.57 -10.81
CA GLU A 144 -5.56 -1.87 -11.47
C GLU A 144 -5.78 -0.49 -10.86
N GLU A 145 -5.59 -0.35 -9.54
CA GLU A 145 -5.78 0.90 -8.82
C GLU A 145 -4.67 1.17 -7.81
N LEU A 146 -4.11 2.38 -7.88
CA LEU A 146 -3.20 2.94 -6.89
C LEU A 146 -3.89 4.11 -6.18
N VAL A 147 -3.98 4.06 -4.86
CA VAL A 147 -4.58 5.11 -4.03
C VAL A 147 -3.53 5.70 -3.11
N LEU A 148 -3.29 7.01 -3.25
CA LEU A 148 -2.35 7.77 -2.44
C LEU A 148 -3.14 8.77 -1.61
N VAL A 149 -3.28 8.51 -0.32
CA VAL A 149 -3.92 9.43 0.63
C VAL A 149 -2.85 10.30 1.26
N LEU A 150 -2.93 11.59 0.99
CA LEU A 150 -1.99 12.61 1.43
C LEU A 150 -2.65 13.45 2.52
N THR A 151 -2.30 13.17 3.77
CA THR A 151 -2.71 14.02 4.90
C THR A 151 -1.80 15.24 4.95
N CYS A 152 -2.31 16.42 4.61
CA CYS A 152 -1.53 17.66 4.63
C CYS A 152 -2.40 18.91 4.85
N HIS A 153 -1.77 19.96 5.37
CA HIS A 153 -2.34 21.30 5.29
C HIS A 153 -2.22 21.79 3.85
N ILE A 154 -3.26 21.54 3.05
CA ILE A 154 -3.26 21.80 1.60
C ILE A 154 -2.87 23.24 1.23
N ARG A 155 -3.24 24.23 2.07
CA ARG A 155 -2.83 25.63 1.90
C ARG A 155 -1.31 25.80 1.95
N HIS A 156 -0.66 25.17 2.92
CA HIS A 156 0.79 25.18 3.02
C HIS A 156 1.43 24.42 1.87
N ALA A 157 0.81 23.32 1.42
CA ALA A 157 1.29 22.55 0.28
C ALA A 157 1.36 23.36 -1.01
N ILE A 158 0.31 24.13 -1.30
CA ILE A 158 0.26 25.02 -2.47
C ILE A 158 1.24 26.18 -2.32
N ALA A 159 1.30 26.80 -1.14
CA ALA A 159 2.14 27.98 -0.92
C ALA A 159 3.63 27.72 -1.15
N VAL A 160 4.08 26.49 -0.88
CA VAL A 160 5.45 26.08 -1.18
C VAL A 160 5.55 25.33 -2.50
N GLU A 161 4.53 25.33 -3.36
CA GLU A 161 4.48 24.66 -4.67
C GLU A 161 4.97 23.20 -4.70
N TRP A 162 4.95 22.51 -3.56
CA TRP A 162 5.64 21.22 -3.38
C TRP A 162 7.14 21.29 -3.82
N SER A 163 7.78 22.45 -3.64
CA SER A 163 8.89 22.99 -4.45
C SER A 163 10.29 22.38 -4.25
N GLU A 164 10.46 21.29 -3.50
CA GLU A 164 11.80 20.67 -3.33
C GLU A 164 11.85 19.17 -3.59
N CYS A 165 10.83 18.61 -4.22
CA CYS A 165 10.87 17.20 -4.56
C CYS A 165 11.81 17.02 -5.77
N LYS A 166 12.94 16.29 -5.62
CA LYS A 166 13.59 15.62 -6.77
C LYS A 166 12.48 15.05 -7.65
N ASP A 167 12.58 15.16 -8.98
CA ASP A 167 11.58 14.80 -10.02
C ASP A 167 10.97 13.38 -9.90
N TRP A 168 10.33 13.08 -8.76
CA TRP A 168 9.62 11.85 -8.48
C TRP A 168 8.43 11.79 -9.42
N ALA A 169 7.77 12.93 -9.65
CA ALA A 169 6.60 13.04 -10.48
C ALA A 169 6.91 12.58 -11.91
N SER A 170 7.97 13.07 -12.55
CA SER A 170 8.35 12.64 -13.90
C SER A 170 8.68 11.14 -13.97
N SER A 171 9.44 10.64 -12.99
CA SER A 171 9.82 9.21 -12.93
C SER A 171 8.63 8.30 -12.64
N PHE A 172 7.70 8.76 -11.79
CA PHE A 172 6.48 8.07 -11.41
C PHE A 172 5.47 8.09 -12.56
N ASP A 173 5.25 9.24 -13.19
CA ASP A 173 4.36 9.42 -14.34
C ASP A 173 4.78 8.48 -15.47
N THR A 174 6.08 8.44 -15.79
CA THR A 174 6.62 7.53 -16.81
C THR A 174 6.50 6.07 -16.43
N LEU A 175 6.69 5.71 -15.15
CA LEU A 175 6.55 4.34 -14.68
C LEU A 175 5.10 3.86 -14.78
N MET A 176 4.14 4.65 -14.32
CA MET A 176 2.73 4.26 -14.26
C MET A 176 2.06 4.26 -15.64
N THR A 177 2.62 4.94 -16.63
CA THR A 177 2.15 4.89 -18.02
C THR A 177 2.90 3.90 -18.89
N SER A 178 3.88 3.18 -18.35
CA SER A 178 4.67 2.22 -19.11
C SER A 178 3.87 0.95 -19.43
N ALA A 179 4.39 0.14 -20.36
CA ALA A 179 3.71 -1.10 -20.78
C ALA A 179 3.68 -2.15 -19.66
N GLU A 180 4.56 -2.04 -18.67
CA GLU A 180 4.63 -2.88 -17.48
C GLU A 180 3.44 -2.67 -16.51
N PHE A 181 2.64 -1.62 -16.70
CA PHE A 181 1.43 -1.32 -15.93
C PHE A 181 0.21 -1.24 -16.85
N ASP A 182 0.08 -2.17 -17.78
CA ASP A 182 -1.02 -2.22 -18.77
C ASP A 182 -2.41 -2.42 -18.15
N ASN A 183 -2.49 -3.07 -16.99
CA ASN A 183 -3.72 -3.27 -16.23
C ASN A 183 -4.14 -2.03 -15.42
N LEU A 184 -3.29 -1.01 -15.29
CA LEU A 184 -3.58 0.18 -14.50
C LEU A 184 -4.74 0.97 -15.11
N ARG A 185 -5.80 1.13 -14.32
CA ARG A 185 -6.99 1.88 -14.72
C ARG A 185 -7.08 3.22 -14.02
N LYS A 186 -6.44 3.36 -12.86
CA LYS A 186 -6.63 4.54 -12.02
C LYS A 186 -5.48 4.78 -11.04
N VAL A 187 -5.10 6.04 -10.91
CA VAL A 187 -4.23 6.58 -9.87
C VAL A 187 -5.00 7.68 -9.15
N THR A 188 -5.37 7.43 -7.90
CA THR A 188 -6.20 8.34 -7.10
C THR A 188 -5.33 9.05 -6.06
N PHE A 189 -5.29 10.38 -6.11
CA PHE A 189 -4.80 11.21 -5.01
C PHE A 189 -5.97 11.63 -4.13
N CYS A 190 -5.93 11.22 -2.87
CA CYS A 190 -6.89 11.66 -1.87
C CYS A 190 -6.23 12.70 -0.98
N PHE A 191 -6.91 13.81 -0.72
CA PHE A 191 -6.43 14.83 0.21
C PHE A 191 -7.22 14.73 1.49
N GLU A 192 -6.49 14.58 2.60
CA GLU A 192 -7.07 14.65 3.94
C GLU A 192 -6.45 15.85 4.64
N HIS A 193 -7.28 16.68 5.26
CA HIS A 193 -6.79 17.80 6.04
C HIS A 193 -6.73 17.41 7.52
N PRO A 194 -5.54 17.44 8.15
CA PRO A 194 -5.43 17.13 9.57
C PRO A 194 -6.19 18.21 10.35
N ASN A 195 -7.14 17.81 11.19
CA ASN A 195 -7.88 18.68 12.10
C ASN A 195 -8.92 19.62 11.47
N VAL A 196 -9.68 19.18 10.45
CA VAL A 196 -10.95 19.86 10.14
C VAL A 196 -11.86 19.58 11.33
N LYS A 197 -12.15 20.60 12.16
CA LYS A 197 -13.30 20.49 13.07
C LYS A 197 -14.53 20.27 12.19
N GLU A 198 -15.49 19.44 12.58
CA GLU A 198 -16.69 19.09 11.78
C GLU A 198 -17.42 20.30 11.13
N ASN A 199 -17.16 21.53 11.58
CA ASN A 199 -17.78 22.76 11.10
C ASN A 199 -16.87 23.70 10.28
N ASP A 200 -15.59 23.34 10.03
CA ASP A 200 -14.73 24.15 9.17
C ASP A 200 -15.01 23.81 7.70
N PRO A 201 -15.31 24.80 6.84
CA PRO A 201 -15.58 24.54 5.43
C PRO A 201 -14.33 23.95 4.75
N LEU A 202 -14.54 22.91 3.94
CA LEU A 202 -13.47 22.32 3.15
C LEU A 202 -12.80 23.40 2.30
N PRO A 203 -11.45 23.50 2.29
CA PRO A 203 -10.73 24.48 1.49
C PRO A 203 -10.75 24.09 0.00
N MET A 204 -11.92 24.20 -0.65
CA MET A 204 -12.16 23.76 -2.03
C MET A 204 -11.27 24.47 -3.04
N ASP A 205 -11.03 25.78 -2.88
CA ASP A 205 -10.11 26.52 -3.76
C ASP A 205 -8.69 25.94 -3.68
N SER A 206 -8.26 25.56 -2.47
CA SER A 206 -6.97 24.90 -2.29
C SER A 206 -6.96 23.50 -2.90
N PHE A 207 -8.06 22.75 -2.80
CA PHE A 207 -8.18 21.46 -3.48
C PHE A 207 -8.05 21.59 -5.00
N VAL A 208 -8.72 22.57 -5.62
CA VAL A 208 -8.62 22.83 -7.06
C VAL A 208 -7.18 23.16 -7.45
N LEU A 209 -6.50 24.04 -6.72
CA LEU A 209 -5.11 24.40 -6.98
C LEU A 209 -4.15 23.21 -6.82
N ALA A 210 -4.31 22.40 -5.77
CA ALA A 210 -3.48 21.21 -5.56
C ALA A 210 -3.68 20.16 -6.68
N LYS A 211 -4.93 19.99 -7.13
CA LYS A 211 -5.26 19.16 -8.30
C LYS A 211 -4.56 19.67 -9.55
N GLU A 212 -4.68 20.96 -9.87
CA GLU A 212 -4.03 21.55 -11.05
C GLU A 212 -2.51 21.41 -11.01
N LEU A 213 -1.89 21.61 -9.84
CA LEU A 213 -0.47 21.40 -9.64
C LEU A 213 -0.05 19.95 -9.91
N LEU A 214 -0.75 18.96 -9.36
CA LEU A 214 -0.46 17.55 -9.60
C LEU A 214 -0.69 17.14 -11.06
N GLU A 215 -1.77 17.62 -11.67
CA GLU A 215 -2.05 17.41 -13.09
C GLU A 215 -0.94 17.94 -14.00
N ASN A 216 -0.38 19.11 -13.68
CA ASN A 216 0.73 19.69 -14.42
C ASN A 216 2.05 18.91 -14.22
N ARG A 217 2.20 18.23 -13.08
CA ARG A 217 3.38 17.41 -12.74
C ARG A 217 3.28 15.98 -13.26
N LEU A 218 2.07 15.48 -13.55
CA LEU A 218 1.79 14.13 -14.02
C LEU A 218 1.08 14.16 -15.39
N PRO A 219 1.69 14.79 -16.41
CA PRO A 219 1.03 15.04 -17.69
C PRO A 219 0.65 13.77 -18.44
N GLN A 220 1.42 12.67 -18.34
CA GLN A 220 1.11 11.44 -19.07
C GLN A 220 -0.10 10.72 -18.46
N LEU A 221 -0.13 10.56 -17.14
CA LEU A 221 -1.28 10.00 -16.44
C LEU A 221 -2.55 10.84 -16.69
N LYS A 222 -2.42 12.17 -16.72
CA LYS A 222 -3.51 13.08 -17.10
C LYS A 222 -4.00 12.80 -18.52
N CYS A 223 -3.10 12.78 -19.50
CA CYS A 223 -3.44 12.57 -20.91
C CYS A 223 -4.09 11.20 -21.17
N ARG A 224 -3.75 10.18 -20.38
CA ARG A 224 -4.37 8.84 -20.47
C ARG A 224 -5.68 8.71 -19.68
N GLY A 225 -6.10 9.75 -18.96
CA GLY A 225 -7.32 9.72 -18.14
C GLY A 225 -7.21 8.81 -16.91
N LEU A 226 -5.99 8.54 -16.44
CA LEU A 226 -5.73 7.65 -15.30
C LEU A 226 -5.78 8.40 -13.96
N LEU A 227 -5.62 9.73 -13.95
CA LEU A 227 -5.65 10.53 -12.73
C LEU A 227 -7.06 10.75 -12.20
N SER A 228 -7.23 10.55 -10.90
CA SER A 228 -8.43 10.89 -10.14
C SER A 228 -8.04 11.63 -8.86
N PHE A 229 -8.90 12.53 -8.41
CA PHE A 229 -8.70 13.30 -7.18
C PHE A 229 -9.97 13.27 -6.34
N ARG A 230 -9.83 13.12 -5.03
CA ARG A 230 -10.96 13.21 -4.09
C ARG A 230 -10.53 13.79 -2.75
N TRP A 231 -11.49 14.33 -2.01
CA TRP A 231 -11.32 14.49 -0.57
C TRP A 231 -11.42 13.13 0.11
N ASP A 232 -10.60 12.92 1.14
CA ASP A 232 -10.76 11.80 2.05
C ASP A 232 -11.45 12.33 3.31
N ASP A 233 -12.65 11.84 3.56
CA ASP A 233 -13.49 12.30 4.67
C ASP A 233 -13.11 11.59 5.98
N GLY A 234 -12.14 10.66 5.93
CA GLY A 234 -11.62 9.93 7.10
C GLY A 234 -12.55 8.83 7.62
N GLU A 235 -13.68 8.58 6.94
CA GLU A 235 -14.56 7.46 7.22
C GLU A 235 -14.10 6.21 6.45
N ASP A 236 -13.50 5.27 7.18
CA ASP A 236 -13.36 3.85 6.77
C ASP A 236 -14.67 3.08 7.04
#